data_AF-Q95KS0-F1
#
_entry.id   AF-Q95KS0-F1
#
_cell.length_a   1.000
_cell.length_b   1.000
_cell.length_c   1.000
_cell.angle_alpha   90.00
_cell.angle_beta   90.00
_cell.angle_gamma   90.00
#
_symmetry.space_group_name_H-M   'P 1'
#
loop_
_entity.id
_entity.type
_entity.pdbx_description
1 polymer ?
#
loop_
_entity_poly.entity_id
_entity_poly.type
_entity_poly.pdbx_seq_one_letter_code
_entity_poly.pdbx_strand_id
1 'polypeptide(L)'
;TANSPLHKEFNAAVREAGRSKAHYLHHFPFKTLHFLLTEALQLLARAQRSPQCRQVFRGVHGLRFRPEGPGTTVRLGGFASASLQNTAAQQFGEDTFFGIWT
;
A
#
# COMPACT_ATOMS: atom_id res chain seq x y z
N THR A 1 -19.17 0.66 17.05
CA THR A 1 -17.92 1.44 17.08
C THR A 1 -16.87 0.62 16.34
N ALA A 2 -16.21 1.04 15.27
CA ALA A 2 -15.74 2.37 14.85
C ALA A 2 -16.20 2.78 13.43
N ASN A 3 -16.31 4.09 13.20
CA ASN A 3 -16.79 4.74 11.98
C ASN A 3 -15.66 4.97 10.96
N SER A 4 -14.69 4.05 10.92
CA SER A 4 -13.42 4.22 10.23
C SER A 4 -13.37 3.32 8.98
N PRO A 5 -12.89 3.82 7.82
CA PRO A 5 -12.80 3.00 6.62
C PRO A 5 -11.88 1.79 6.81
N LEU A 6 -12.36 0.59 6.50
CA LEU A 6 -11.64 -0.69 6.63
C LEU A 6 -10.20 -0.63 6.09
N HIS A 7 -9.98 0.00 4.94
CA HIS A 7 -8.65 0.11 4.33
C HIS A 7 -7.63 0.88 5.20
N LYS A 8 -8.09 1.84 6.03
CA LYS A 8 -7.23 2.60 6.94
C LYS A 8 -6.78 1.74 8.10
N GLU A 9 -7.71 1.06 8.76
CA GLU A 9 -7.42 0.12 9.87
C GLU A 9 -6.56 -1.05 9.39
N PHE A 10 -6.92 -1.64 8.26
CA PHE A 10 -6.18 -2.74 7.67
C PHE A 10 -4.73 -2.35 7.36
N ASN A 11 -4.49 -1.25 6.64
CA ASN A 11 -3.13 -0.81 6.32
C ASN A 11 -2.35 -0.28 7.54
N ALA A 12 -3.03 0.20 8.58
CA ALA A 12 -2.37 0.47 9.86
C ALA A 12 -1.90 -0.83 10.52
N ALA A 13 -2.76 -1.84 10.61
CA ALA A 13 -2.41 -3.12 11.19
C ALA A 13 -1.32 -3.86 10.38
N VAL A 14 -1.34 -3.80 9.04
CA VAL A 14 -0.31 -4.45 8.19
C VAL A 14 1.09 -3.84 8.41
N ARG A 15 1.18 -2.51 8.59
CA ARG A 15 2.46 -1.83 8.89
C ARG A 15 3.10 -2.35 10.18
N GLU A 16 2.28 -2.71 11.15
CA GLU A 16 2.70 -3.19 12.47
C GLU A 16 2.93 -4.71 12.48
N ALA A 17 2.14 -5.45 11.70
CA ALA A 17 2.17 -6.91 11.62
C ALA A 17 3.54 -7.46 11.22
N GLY A 18 4.31 -6.69 10.43
CA GLY A 18 5.66 -7.07 9.99
C GLY A 18 6.76 -6.98 11.05
N ARG A 19 6.47 -6.49 12.26
CA ARG A 19 7.46 -6.31 13.34
C ARG A 19 8.04 -7.62 13.87
N SER A 20 7.21 -8.67 14.01
CA SER A 20 7.65 -10.01 14.40
C SER A 20 6.59 -11.06 14.09
N LYS A 21 7.02 -12.32 13.99
CA LYS A 21 6.11 -13.47 13.84
C LYS A 21 5.11 -13.54 14.99
N ALA A 22 5.56 -13.34 16.23
CA ALA A 22 4.70 -13.36 17.41
C ALA A 22 3.65 -12.24 17.34
N HIS A 23 4.03 -11.04 16.91
CA HIS A 23 3.09 -9.94 16.76
C HIS A 23 2.02 -10.24 15.69
N TYR A 24 2.43 -10.76 14.53
CA TYR A 24 1.49 -11.21 13.50
C TYR A 24 0.51 -12.27 14.02
N LEU A 25 1.00 -13.29 14.72
CA LEU A 25 0.16 -14.39 15.21
C LEU A 25 -0.85 -13.91 16.27
N HIS A 26 -0.40 -13.12 17.24
CA HIS A 26 -1.22 -12.76 18.40
C HIS A 26 -2.04 -11.47 18.23
N HIS A 27 -1.58 -10.51 17.42
CA HIS A 27 -2.15 -9.15 17.41
C HIS A 27 -2.73 -8.71 16.07
N PHE A 28 -2.41 -9.37 14.96
CA PHE A 28 -2.92 -8.98 13.64
C PHE A 28 -4.29 -9.64 13.38
N PRO A 29 -5.42 -8.91 13.39
CA PRO A 29 -6.75 -9.52 13.27
C PRO A 29 -7.14 -9.82 11.83
N PHE A 30 -6.48 -9.21 10.84
CA PHE A 30 -6.87 -9.27 9.42
C PHE A 30 -6.17 -10.38 8.64
N LYS A 31 -5.84 -11.52 9.27
CA LYS A 31 -5.07 -12.62 8.66
C LYS A 31 -5.70 -13.12 7.35
N THR A 32 -7.00 -13.44 7.40
CA THR A 32 -7.73 -13.95 6.24
C THR A 32 -7.80 -12.91 5.12
N LEU A 33 -8.10 -11.65 5.44
CA LEU A 33 -8.13 -10.57 4.45
C LEU A 33 -6.76 -10.34 3.81
N HIS A 34 -5.70 -10.32 4.62
CA HIS A 34 -4.33 -10.20 4.14
C HIS A 34 -3.95 -11.33 3.18
N PHE A 35 -4.28 -12.57 3.55
CA PHE A 35 -4.04 -13.73 2.70
C PHE A 35 -4.82 -13.65 1.37
N LEU A 36 -6.15 -13.48 1.44
CA LEU A 36 -7.01 -13.47 0.25
C LEU A 36 -6.70 -12.31 -0.69
N LEU A 37 -6.43 -11.11 -0.16
CA LEU A 37 -6.08 -9.96 -1.00
C LEU A 37 -4.72 -10.16 -1.69
N THR A 38 -3.76 -10.75 -0.98
CA THR A 38 -2.46 -11.10 -1.58
C THR A 38 -2.63 -12.10 -2.72
N GLU A 39 -3.38 -13.19 -2.47
CA GLU A 39 -3.66 -14.22 -3.49
C GLU A 39 -4.40 -13.63 -4.69
N ALA A 40 -5.42 -12.80 -4.48
CA ALA A 40 -6.18 -12.17 -5.54
C ALA A 40 -5.28 -11.32 -6.47
N LEU A 41 -4.38 -10.53 -5.90
CA LEU A 41 -3.43 -9.73 -6.70
C LEU A 41 -2.43 -10.61 -7.46
N GLN A 42 -1.93 -11.68 -6.85
CA GLN A 42 -1.03 -12.62 -7.53
C GLN A 42 -1.73 -13.33 -8.70
N LEU A 43 -2.98 -13.75 -8.53
CA LEU A 43 -3.78 -14.37 -9.59
C LEU A 43 -4.01 -13.40 -10.75
N LEU A 44 -4.39 -12.15 -10.45
CA LEU A 44 -4.58 -11.10 -11.47
C LEU A 44 -3.29 -10.76 -12.22
N ALA A 45 -2.15 -10.78 -11.52
CA ALA A 45 -0.85 -10.56 -12.16
C ALA A 45 -0.48 -11.72 -13.11
N ARG A 46 -0.68 -12.97 -12.70
CA ARG A 46 -0.40 -14.17 -13.52
C ARG A 46 -1.35 -14.31 -14.71
N ALA A 47 -2.59 -13.85 -14.59
CA ALA A 47 -3.57 -13.89 -15.66
C ALA A 47 -3.26 -12.91 -16.80
N GLN A 48 -2.39 -11.91 -16.57
CA GLN A 48 -1.97 -10.97 -17.62
C GLN A 48 -0.99 -11.64 -18.58
N ARG A 49 -1.39 -11.76 -19.86
CA ARG A 49 -0.57 -12.38 -20.92
C ARG A 49 0.76 -11.66 -21.17
N SER A 50 0.83 -10.37 -20.89
CA SER A 50 2.04 -9.55 -20.99
C SER A 50 2.10 -8.61 -19.77
N PRO A 51 2.76 -9.01 -18.67
CA PRO A 51 2.94 -8.13 -17.52
C PRO A 51 3.78 -6.93 -17.96
N GLN A 52 3.17 -5.75 -17.89
CA GLN A 52 3.83 -4.49 -18.20
C GLN A 52 3.77 -3.61 -16.97
N CYS A 53 4.94 -3.13 -16.55
CA CYS A 53 5.01 -2.09 -15.54
C CYS A 53 4.37 -0.81 -16.08
N ARG A 54 3.73 -0.05 -15.19
CA ARG A 54 3.04 1.20 -15.50
C ARG A 54 3.52 2.29 -14.57
N GLN A 55 3.54 3.51 -15.09
CA GLN A 55 3.65 4.69 -14.25
C GLN A 55 2.31 4.93 -13.55
N VAL A 56 2.34 5.01 -12.23
CA VAL A 56 1.18 5.33 -11.39
C VAL A 56 1.56 6.39 -10.35
N PHE A 57 0.54 7.03 -9.81
CA PHE A 57 0.65 8.17 -8.89
C PHE A 57 -0.11 7.90 -7.60
N ARG A 58 0.44 8.37 -6.48
CA ARG A 58 -0.18 8.25 -5.16
C ARG A 58 0.03 9.53 -4.37
N GLY A 59 -1.07 10.22 -4.08
CA GLY A 59 -1.10 11.35 -3.15
C GLY A 59 -1.26 10.89 -1.70
N VAL A 60 -0.62 11.63 -0.79
CA VAL A 60 -0.77 11.45 0.66
C VAL A 60 -0.95 12.82 1.32
N HIS A 61 -2.02 12.96 2.08
CA HIS A 61 -2.30 14.14 2.89
C HIS A 61 -1.79 13.96 4.33
N GLY A 62 -1.24 15.03 4.91
CA GLY A 62 -0.87 15.10 6.34
C GLY A 62 0.41 14.36 6.72
N LEU A 63 1.13 13.77 5.75
CA LEU A 63 2.43 13.12 5.97
C LEU A 63 3.42 13.59 4.92
N ARG A 64 4.63 13.97 5.37
CA ARG A 64 5.74 14.39 4.51
C ARG A 64 6.88 13.39 4.62
N PHE A 65 6.96 12.47 3.67
CA PHE A 65 8.05 11.50 3.61
C PHE A 65 9.31 12.15 3.06
N ARG A 66 10.46 11.84 3.67
CA ARG A 66 11.77 12.25 3.18
C ARG A 66 12.62 11.00 3.02
N PRO A 67 13.07 10.66 1.79
CA PRO A 67 14.02 9.58 1.62
C PRO A 67 15.35 9.95 2.28
N GLU A 68 16.09 8.95 2.74
CA GLU A 68 17.43 9.16 3.31
C GLU A 68 18.41 9.69 2.25
N GLY A 69 18.18 9.41 0.98
CA GLY A 69 18.91 9.96 -0.15
C GLY A 69 18.45 9.39 -1.50
N PRO A 70 19.01 9.85 -2.62
CA PRO A 70 18.78 9.24 -3.93
C PRO A 70 19.23 7.77 -3.95
N GLY A 71 18.43 6.91 -4.58
CA GLY A 71 18.75 5.48 -4.71
C GLY A 71 18.45 4.61 -3.48
N THR A 72 17.95 5.20 -2.38
CA THR A 72 17.58 4.42 -1.20
C THR A 72 16.31 3.60 -1.45
N THR A 73 16.32 2.34 -1.02
CA THR A 73 15.16 1.46 -1.11
C THR A 73 14.06 1.93 -0.17
N VAL A 74 12.86 2.17 -0.71
CA VAL A 74 11.67 2.52 0.08
C VAL A 74 10.67 1.38 0.03
N ARG A 75 10.13 0.99 1.19
CA ARG A 75 9.02 0.04 1.31
C ARG A 75 7.84 0.70 2.00
N LEU A 76 6.69 0.73 1.33
CA LEU A 76 5.47 1.39 1.86
C LEU A 76 4.85 0.66 3.06
N GLY A 77 5.19 -0.62 3.26
CA GLY A 77 4.82 -1.37 4.47
C GLY A 77 3.36 -1.82 4.56
N GLY A 78 2.56 -1.61 3.51
CA GLY A 78 1.17 -2.07 3.41
C GLY A 78 0.70 -2.10 1.95
N PHE A 79 -0.58 -2.38 1.73
CA PHE A 79 -1.16 -2.34 0.40
C PHE A 79 -1.32 -0.89 -0.06
N ALA A 80 -0.70 -0.57 -1.18
CA ALA A 80 -0.66 0.79 -1.71
C ALA A 80 -1.58 0.91 -2.93
N SER A 81 -2.71 1.59 -2.76
CA SER A 81 -3.52 2.05 -3.89
C SER A 81 -2.83 3.23 -4.59
N ALA A 82 -2.90 3.23 -5.92
CA ALA A 82 -2.34 4.26 -6.79
C ALA A 82 -3.23 4.41 -8.04
N SER A 83 -3.08 5.52 -8.74
CA SER A 83 -3.87 5.86 -9.93
C SER A 83 -2.97 6.04 -11.15
N LEU A 84 -3.44 5.63 -12.33
CA LEU A 84 -2.81 5.99 -13.60
C LEU A 84 -2.95 7.49 -13.91
N GLN A 85 -3.98 8.14 -13.36
CA GLN A 85 -4.26 9.55 -13.53
C GLN A 85 -3.70 10.35 -12.37
N ASN A 86 -2.79 11.28 -12.67
CA ASN A 86 -2.20 12.20 -11.70
C ASN A 86 -3.27 12.99 -10.93
N THR A 87 -4.24 13.58 -11.65
CA THR A 87 -5.31 14.39 -11.06
C THR A 87 -6.17 13.62 -10.06
N ALA A 88 -6.44 12.34 -10.32
CA ALA A 88 -7.17 11.49 -9.37
C ALA A 88 -6.33 11.19 -8.11
N ALA A 89 -5.01 11.08 -8.24
CA ALA A 89 -4.14 10.87 -7.08
C ALA A 89 -4.00 12.13 -6.20
N GLN A 90 -4.05 13.33 -6.79
CA GLN A 90 -3.97 14.60 -6.05
C GLN A 90 -5.14 14.77 -5.07
N GLN A 91 -6.31 14.17 -5.35
CA GLN A 91 -7.46 14.18 -4.43
C GLN A 91 -7.16 13.50 -3.08
N PHE A 92 -6.12 12.66 -3.01
CA PHE A 92 -5.68 12.00 -1.77
C PHE A 92 -4.58 12.75 -1.01
N GLY A 93 -4.14 13.89 -1.55
CA GLY A 93 -3.20 14.83 -0.93
C GLY A 93 -1.94 15.08 -1.75
N GLU A 94 -1.31 16.23 -1.48
CA GLU A 94 -0.11 16.70 -2.17
C GLU A 94 1.08 16.91 -1.22
N ASP A 95 0.92 16.69 0.09
CA ASP A 95 2.00 16.83 1.06
C ASP A 95 3.16 15.87 0.80
N THR A 96 2.83 14.64 0.36
CA THR A 96 3.76 13.78 -0.36
C THR A 96 3.06 13.22 -1.57
N PHE A 97 3.74 13.29 -2.71
CA PHE A 97 3.23 12.79 -3.97
C PHE A 97 4.24 11.83 -4.59
N PHE A 98 3.87 10.55 -4.69
CA PHE A 98 4.73 9.52 -5.25
C PHE A 98 4.45 9.33 -6.74
N GLY A 99 5.51 9.33 -7.55
CA GLY A 99 5.54 8.68 -8.86
C GLY A 99 6.15 7.29 -8.70
N ILE A 100 5.41 6.25 -9.10
CA ILE A 100 5.81 4.85 -8.92
C ILE A 100 5.79 4.16 -10.28
N TRP A 101 6.82 3.38 -10.57
CA TRP A 101 6.86 2.47 -11.71
C TRP A 101 6.69 1.05 -11.18
N THR A 102 5.55 0.40 -11.46
CA THR A 102 5.17 -0.91 -10.89
C THR A 102 4.43 -1.80 -11.85
#